data_AF-A0A0D2GDC7-F1
#
_entry.id   AF-A0A0D2GDC7-F1
#
_cell.length_a   1.000
_cell.length_b   1.000
_cell.length_c   1.000
_cell.angle_alpha   90.00
_cell.angle_beta   90.00
_cell.angle_gamma   90.00
#
_symmetry.space_group_name_H-M   'P 1'
#
loop_
_entity.id
_entity.type
_entity.pdbx_description
1 polymer ?
#
loop_
_entity_poly.entity_id
_entity_poly.type
_entity_poly.pdbx_seq_one_letter_code
_entity_poly.pdbx_strand_id
1 'polypeptide(L)'
;MKIRIIISLISLSSVLLWPKATLASSFANSWITAVHPAWYLLAGVVLLLTTIFTGFVLLERAEARDTLLAKERLAARQLGIIKNTVLKHWEQNGSFPENLIDVGLSPRLCTNPWGLPYNYELRSEGFAITTQMPDRLVDFPKINQFWSQKEKGCRFACPGQASKKKRFFFRR
;
A
#
# COMPACT_ATOMS: atom_id res chain seq x y z
N MET A 1 -33.00 19.79 -84.67
CA MET A 1 -31.52 19.71 -84.78
C MET A 1 -30.74 20.17 -83.54
N LYS A 2 -31.29 21.06 -82.68
CA LYS A 2 -30.58 21.60 -81.50
C LYS A 2 -30.44 20.66 -80.28
N ILE A 3 -31.32 19.66 -80.11
CA ILE A 3 -31.33 18.77 -78.92
C ILE A 3 -30.23 17.70 -78.96
N ARG A 4 -29.83 17.23 -80.16
CA ARG A 4 -28.81 16.17 -80.31
C ARG A 4 -27.41 16.62 -79.86
N ILE A 5 -27.10 17.91 -79.96
CA ILE A 5 -25.79 18.47 -79.60
C ILE A 5 -25.62 18.56 -78.07
N ILE A 6 -26.70 18.86 -77.34
CA ILE A 6 -26.68 18.99 -75.88
C ILE A 6 -26.47 17.60 -75.23
N ILE A 7 -27.11 16.55 -75.75
CA ILE A 7 -26.94 15.17 -75.25
C ILE A 7 -25.51 14.66 -75.51
N SER A 8 -24.92 14.97 -76.67
CA SER A 8 -23.51 14.66 -76.96
C SER A 8 -22.54 15.44 -76.08
N LEU A 9 -22.84 16.70 -75.72
CA LEU A 9 -21.99 17.48 -74.81
C LEU A 9 -22.03 16.90 -73.38
N ILE A 10 -23.22 16.50 -72.91
CA ILE A 10 -23.40 15.91 -71.57
C ILE A 10 -22.67 14.56 -71.49
N SER A 11 -22.74 13.72 -72.54
CA SER A 11 -22.02 12.44 -72.57
C SER A 11 -20.50 12.62 -72.65
N LEU A 12 -19.99 13.70 -73.26
CA LEU A 12 -18.56 13.99 -73.30
C LEU A 12 -18.04 14.46 -71.93
N SER A 13 -18.84 15.25 -71.19
CA SER A 13 -18.47 15.73 -69.86
C SER A 13 -18.44 14.64 -68.79
N SER A 14 -19.32 13.64 -68.84
CA SER A 14 -19.31 12.53 -67.89
C SER A 14 -18.12 11.57 -68.08
N VAL A 15 -17.60 11.44 -69.31
CA VAL A 15 -16.39 10.66 -69.60
C VAL A 15 -15.11 11.37 -69.12
N LEU A 16 -15.06 12.71 -69.20
CA LEU A 16 -13.92 13.51 -68.73
C LEU A 16 -13.84 13.63 -67.19
N LEU A 17 -14.94 13.41 -66.48
CA LEU A 17 -14.99 13.45 -65.01
C LEU A 17 -14.56 12.11 -64.36
N TRP A 18 -14.57 11.02 -65.10
CA TRP A 18 -14.28 9.69 -64.57
C TRP A 18 -12.83 9.44 -64.14
N PRO A 19 -11.79 9.87 -64.89
CA PRO A 19 -10.40 9.61 -64.46
C PRO A 19 -9.99 10.41 -63.22
N LYS A 20 -10.62 11.56 -62.94
CA LYS A 20 -10.34 12.35 -61.72
C LYS A 20 -10.93 11.72 -60.47
N ALA A 21 -12.11 11.10 -60.58
CA ALA A 21 -12.77 10.44 -59.44
C ALA A 21 -12.07 9.13 -59.05
N THR A 22 -11.57 8.36 -60.02
CA THR A 22 -10.84 7.10 -59.76
C THR A 22 -9.43 7.33 -59.20
N LEU A 23 -8.75 8.40 -59.61
CA LEU A 23 -7.48 8.81 -58.99
C LEU A 23 -7.70 9.29 -57.55
N ALA A 24 -8.71 10.13 -57.29
CA ALA A 24 -9.02 10.60 -55.94
C ALA A 24 -9.37 9.45 -54.97
N SER A 25 -10.13 8.44 -55.43
CA SER A 25 -10.49 7.29 -54.59
C SER A 25 -9.32 6.33 -54.32
N SER A 26 -8.37 6.20 -55.24
CA SER A 26 -7.16 5.39 -55.05
C SER A 26 -6.16 6.06 -54.10
N PHE A 27 -5.99 7.39 -54.17
CA PHE A 27 -5.23 8.14 -53.16
C PHE A 27 -5.89 8.07 -51.78
N ALA A 28 -7.20 8.27 -51.68
CA ALA A 28 -7.93 8.15 -50.40
C ALA A 28 -7.81 6.76 -49.78
N ASN A 29 -7.95 5.69 -50.59
CA ASN A 29 -7.78 4.32 -50.11
C ASN A 29 -6.34 4.02 -49.69
N SER A 30 -5.32 4.56 -50.37
CA SER A 30 -3.91 4.40 -49.98
C SER A 30 -3.56 5.10 -48.65
N TRP A 31 -4.18 6.26 -48.39
CA TRP A 31 -4.01 6.97 -47.12
C TRP A 31 -4.67 6.21 -45.98
N ILE A 32 -5.86 5.67 -46.18
CA ILE A 32 -6.55 4.86 -45.17
C ILE A 32 -5.75 3.59 -44.88
N THR A 33 -5.25 2.88 -45.90
CA THR A 33 -4.47 1.64 -45.67
C THR A 33 -3.09 1.88 -45.07
N ALA A 34 -2.49 3.05 -45.25
CA ALA A 34 -1.19 3.39 -44.64
C ALA A 34 -1.31 4.02 -43.25
N VAL A 35 -2.31 4.87 -43.02
CA VAL A 35 -2.50 5.60 -41.76
C VAL A 35 -3.15 4.70 -40.71
N HIS A 36 -4.15 3.90 -41.08
CA HIS A 36 -4.87 3.05 -40.13
C HIS A 36 -3.99 2.04 -39.34
N PRO A 37 -2.99 1.35 -39.94
CA PRO A 37 -2.07 0.49 -39.18
C PRO A 37 -1.08 1.28 -38.32
N ALA A 38 -0.66 2.47 -38.73
CA ALA A 38 0.24 3.33 -37.93
C ALA A 38 -0.42 3.81 -36.63
N TRP A 39 -1.74 4.07 -36.64
CA TRP A 39 -2.49 4.40 -35.43
C TRP A 39 -2.60 3.22 -34.46
N TYR A 40 -2.75 1.99 -34.97
CA TYR A 40 -2.73 0.80 -34.12
C TYR A 40 -1.34 0.55 -33.51
N LEU A 41 -0.25 0.81 -34.25
CA LEU A 41 1.10 0.74 -33.72
C LEU A 41 1.32 1.78 -32.62
N LEU A 42 0.92 3.04 -32.85
CA LEU A 42 1.00 4.08 -31.83
C LEU A 42 0.15 3.76 -30.60
N ALA A 43 -1.10 3.33 -30.78
CA ALA A 43 -1.97 2.92 -29.69
C ALA A 43 -1.39 1.72 -28.91
N GLY A 44 -0.80 0.75 -29.61
CA GLY A 44 -0.11 -0.38 -29.00
C GLY A 44 1.12 0.03 -28.19
N VAL A 45 1.94 0.95 -28.71
CA VAL A 45 3.10 1.51 -27.98
C VAL A 45 2.63 2.31 -26.75
N VAL A 46 1.59 3.12 -26.87
CA VAL A 46 1.01 3.86 -25.73
C VAL A 46 0.44 2.89 -24.68
N LEU A 47 -0.26 1.84 -25.10
CA LEU A 47 -0.76 0.80 -24.19
C LEU A 47 0.39 0.04 -23.50
N LEU A 48 1.47 -0.25 -24.22
CA LEU A 48 2.66 -0.90 -23.65
C LEU A 48 3.35 0.00 -22.63
N LEU A 49 3.56 1.27 -22.96
CA LEU A 49 4.22 2.23 -22.04
C LEU A 49 3.37 2.48 -20.79
N THR A 50 2.06 2.61 -20.94
CA THR A 50 1.15 2.77 -19.80
C THR A 50 1.10 1.53 -18.92
N THR A 51 1.10 0.32 -19.47
CA THR A 51 1.15 -0.93 -18.68
C THR A 51 2.49 -1.11 -17.95
N ILE A 52 3.62 -0.80 -18.58
CA ILE A 52 4.94 -0.80 -17.91
C ILE A 52 4.97 0.24 -16.78
N PHE A 53 4.54 1.47 -17.04
CA PHE A 53 4.56 2.54 -16.05
C PHE A 53 3.64 2.24 -14.86
N THR A 54 2.41 1.79 -15.11
CA THR A 54 1.48 1.39 -14.05
C THR A 54 2.00 0.19 -13.25
N GLY A 55 2.62 -0.80 -13.91
CA GLY A 55 3.27 -1.92 -13.24
C GLY A 55 4.39 -1.47 -12.30
N PHE A 56 5.24 -0.53 -12.73
CA PHE A 56 6.33 0.01 -11.90
C PHE A 56 5.78 0.79 -10.69
N VAL A 57 4.78 1.64 -10.89
CA VAL A 57 4.13 2.38 -9.79
C VAL A 57 3.46 1.43 -8.79
N LEU A 58 2.87 0.33 -9.24
CA LEU A 58 2.31 -0.70 -8.35
C LEU A 58 3.40 -1.43 -7.56
N LEU A 59 4.54 -1.72 -8.18
CA LEU A 59 5.69 -2.35 -7.53
C LEU A 59 6.27 -1.44 -6.43
N GLU A 60 6.53 -0.17 -6.74
CA GLU A 60 7.02 0.80 -5.76
C GLU A 60 6.05 0.98 -4.58
N ARG A 61 4.75 0.99 -4.84
CA ARG A 61 3.72 1.04 -3.78
C ARG A 61 3.71 -0.23 -2.95
N ALA A 62 3.93 -1.41 -3.56
CA ALA A 62 4.01 -2.67 -2.83
C ALA A 62 5.26 -2.71 -1.93
N GLU A 63 6.42 -2.31 -2.43
CA GLU A 63 7.66 -2.22 -1.65
C GLU A 63 7.54 -1.21 -0.51
N ALA A 64 6.95 -0.04 -0.77
CA ALA A 64 6.65 0.94 0.27
C ALA A 64 5.71 0.36 1.34
N ARG A 65 4.70 -0.42 0.95
CA ARG A 65 3.82 -1.09 1.89
C ARG A 65 4.54 -2.14 2.73
N ASP A 66 5.41 -2.95 2.13
CA ASP A 66 6.14 -4.00 2.84
C ASP A 66 7.13 -3.41 3.85
N THR A 67 7.82 -2.33 3.47
CA THR A 67 8.70 -1.61 4.41
C THR A 67 7.93 -0.98 5.57
N LEU A 68 6.71 -0.49 5.36
CA LEU A 68 5.84 0.00 6.42
C LEU A 68 5.39 -1.12 7.37
N LEU A 69 4.94 -2.25 6.83
CA LEU A 69 4.54 -3.42 7.63
C LEU A 69 5.72 -3.96 8.46
N ALA A 70 6.94 -3.95 7.92
CA ALA A 70 8.14 -4.32 8.65
C ALA A 70 8.40 -3.39 9.85
N LYS A 71 8.23 -2.07 9.66
CA LYS A 71 8.35 -1.08 10.74
C LYS A 71 7.25 -1.23 11.80
N GLU A 72 6.01 -1.52 11.40
CA GLU A 72 4.92 -1.78 12.34
C GLU A 72 5.20 -3.02 13.21
N ARG A 73 5.67 -4.11 12.61
CA ARG A 73 6.08 -5.32 13.36
C ARG A 73 7.21 -5.01 14.35
N LEU A 74 8.17 -4.17 13.95
CA LEU A 74 9.25 -3.73 14.83
C LEU A 74 8.72 -2.89 15.99
N ALA A 75 7.78 -1.97 15.73
CA ALA A 75 7.13 -1.16 16.76
C ALA A 75 6.39 -2.04 17.77
N ALA A 76 5.61 -3.01 17.28
CA ALA A 76 4.89 -3.95 18.14
C ALA A 76 5.84 -4.76 19.04
N ARG A 77 6.99 -5.19 18.50
CA ARG A 77 8.02 -5.88 19.29
C ARG A 77 8.65 -4.98 20.35
N GLN A 78 8.97 -3.74 20.02
CA GLN A 78 9.50 -2.76 20.98
C GLN A 78 8.49 -2.49 22.10
N LEU A 79 7.21 -2.29 21.76
CA LEU A 79 6.14 -2.10 22.74
C LEU A 79 5.97 -3.31 23.68
N GLY A 80 6.13 -4.53 23.17
CA GLY A 80 6.12 -5.73 24.00
C GLY A 80 7.26 -5.76 25.03
N ILE A 81 8.47 -5.30 24.64
CA ILE A 81 9.60 -5.17 25.56
C ILE A 81 9.32 -4.09 26.60
N ILE A 82 8.87 -2.91 26.15
CA ILE A 82 8.52 -1.78 27.04
C ILE A 82 7.46 -2.21 28.05
N LYS A 83 6.40 -2.91 27.62
CA LYS A 83 5.35 -3.46 28.48
C LYS A 83 5.96 -4.29 29.62
N ASN A 84 6.80 -5.27 29.28
CA ASN A 84 7.38 -6.17 30.26
C ASN A 84 8.25 -5.42 31.27
N THR A 85 9.03 -4.44 30.81
CA THR A 85 9.89 -3.64 31.68
C THR A 85 9.09 -2.72 32.60
N VAL A 86 8.07 -2.04 32.08
CA VAL A 86 7.17 -1.16 32.84
C VAL A 86 6.38 -1.96 33.87
N LEU A 87 5.81 -3.10 33.47
CA LEU A 87 5.10 -3.98 34.41
C LEU A 87 6.03 -4.48 35.51
N LYS A 88 7.26 -4.92 35.16
CA LYS A 88 8.27 -5.36 36.14
C LYS A 88 8.60 -4.27 37.15
N HIS A 89 8.81 -3.04 36.69
CA HIS A 89 9.06 -1.89 37.55
C HIS A 89 7.88 -1.63 38.49
N TRP A 90 6.65 -1.71 37.98
CA TRP A 90 5.46 -1.60 38.81
C TRP A 90 5.38 -2.70 39.88
N GLU A 91 5.75 -3.94 39.58
CA GLU A 91 5.77 -5.00 40.61
C GLU A 91 6.80 -4.73 41.71
N GLN A 92 7.91 -4.07 41.38
CA GLN A 92 9.00 -3.79 42.30
C GLN A 92 8.73 -2.55 43.16
N ASN A 93 8.16 -1.50 42.57
CA ASN A 93 8.02 -0.19 43.21
C ASN A 93 6.59 0.14 43.64
N GLY A 94 5.58 -0.62 43.18
CA GLY A 94 4.17 -0.35 43.44
C GLY A 94 3.56 0.80 42.63
N SER A 95 4.37 1.57 41.90
CA SER A 95 3.98 2.67 41.02
C SER A 95 4.48 2.46 39.60
N PHE A 96 3.77 3.01 38.62
CA PHE A 96 4.27 3.08 37.25
C PHE A 96 5.39 4.12 37.15
N PRO A 97 6.34 3.95 36.22
CA PRO A 97 7.42 4.91 36.03
C PRO A 97 6.88 6.22 35.44
N GLU A 98 7.44 7.34 35.89
CA GLU A 98 7.15 8.66 35.32
C GLU A 98 7.81 8.83 33.96
N ASN A 99 9.02 8.29 33.75
CA ASN A 99 9.66 8.23 32.44
C ASN A 99 10.13 6.82 32.07
N LEU A 100 10.13 6.52 30.77
CA LEU A 100 10.67 5.25 30.25
C LEU A 100 12.19 5.08 30.50
N ILE A 101 12.91 6.18 30.69
CA ILE A 101 14.35 6.16 30.98
C ILE A 101 14.61 5.62 32.39
N ASP A 102 13.73 5.93 33.34
CA ASP A 102 13.86 5.55 34.76
C ASP A 102 13.75 4.03 34.96
N VAL A 103 13.21 3.33 33.96
CA VAL A 103 13.04 1.87 33.95
C VAL A 103 14.27 1.12 33.42
N GLY A 104 15.35 1.84 33.09
CA GLY A 104 16.58 1.27 32.53
C GLY A 104 16.44 0.81 31.08
N LEU A 105 15.44 1.33 30.34
CA LEU A 105 15.32 1.07 28.90
C LEU A 105 16.45 1.75 28.15
N SER A 106 17.04 1.04 27.18
CA SER A 106 18.06 1.63 26.31
C SER A 106 17.47 2.81 25.54
N PRO A 107 18.25 3.87 25.24
CA PRO A 107 17.76 5.02 24.47
C PRO A 107 17.11 4.65 23.12
N ARG A 108 17.59 3.58 22.48
CA ARG A 108 17.05 3.05 21.22
C ARG A 108 15.63 2.48 21.33
N LEU A 109 15.22 2.05 22.51
CA LEU A 109 13.86 1.52 22.77
C LEU A 109 12.89 2.64 23.17
N CYS A 110 13.39 3.82 23.54
CA CYS A 110 12.56 4.99 23.82
C CYS A 110 12.11 5.71 22.53
N THR A 111 12.74 5.38 21.41
CA THR A 111 12.38 5.86 20.06
C THR A 111 11.71 4.75 19.26
N ASN A 112 10.63 5.10 18.58
CA ASN A 112 9.91 4.19 17.70
C ASN A 112 10.68 3.95 16.38
N PRO A 113 10.23 3.02 15.51
CA PRO A 113 10.92 2.68 14.27
C PRO A 113 10.90 3.78 13.20
N TRP A 114 10.16 4.86 13.44
CA TRP A 114 10.13 6.05 12.60
C TRP A 114 11.05 7.16 13.12
N GLY A 115 11.81 6.92 14.19
CA GLY A 115 12.75 7.88 14.79
C GLY A 115 12.10 8.93 15.67
N LEU A 116 10.81 8.75 16.01
CA LEU A 116 10.07 9.64 16.88
C LEU A 116 9.99 9.05 18.30
N PRO A 117 9.91 9.88 19.36
CA PRO A 117 9.71 9.39 20.71
C PRO A 117 8.34 8.71 20.86
N TYR A 118 8.26 7.74 21.78
CA TYR A 118 6.96 7.21 22.21
C TYR A 118 6.24 8.22 23.10
N ASN A 119 4.95 8.43 22.84
CA ASN A 119 4.08 9.21 23.72
C ASN A 119 3.45 8.26 24.73
N TYR A 120 3.61 8.54 26.01
CA TYR A 120 2.97 7.77 27.06
C TYR A 120 2.22 8.69 28.01
N GLU A 121 1.17 8.16 28.61
CA GLU A 121 0.29 8.87 29.51
C GLU A 121 0.00 7.96 30.71
N LEU A 122 0.31 8.45 31.90
CA LEU A 122 -0.08 7.81 33.14
C LEU A 122 -1.55 8.13 33.41
N ARG A 123 -2.38 7.09 33.51
CA ARG A 123 -3.80 7.22 33.84
C ARG A 123 -4.05 6.63 35.23
N SER A 124 -5.14 7.04 35.87
CA SER A 124 -5.55 6.53 37.19
C SER A 124 -5.61 4.99 37.26
N GLU A 125 -5.87 4.31 36.14
CA GLU A 125 -6.03 2.86 36.09
C GLU A 125 -4.86 2.11 35.41
N GLY A 126 -3.85 2.82 34.90
CA GLY A 126 -2.82 2.16 34.09
C GLY A 126 -1.85 3.07 33.35
N PHE A 127 -1.06 2.45 32.48
CA PHE A 127 -0.07 3.09 31.64
C PHE A 127 -0.49 2.97 30.18
N ALA A 128 -0.69 4.10 29.51
CA ALA A 128 -0.99 4.14 28.08
C ALA A 128 0.28 4.51 27.31
N ILE A 129 0.52 3.84 26.18
CA ILE A 129 1.58 4.20 25.25
C ILE A 129 1.01 4.25 23.83
N THR A 130 1.40 5.28 23.10
CA THR A 130 0.94 5.58 21.76
C THR A 130 2.13 5.82 20.86
N THR A 131 2.11 5.21 19.69
CA THR A 131 3.18 5.34 18.71
C THR A 131 2.86 6.49 17.76
N GLN A 132 3.74 7.48 17.69
CA GLN A 132 3.61 8.55 16.69
C GLN A 132 4.08 8.06 15.32
N MET A 133 3.27 8.29 14.29
CA MET A 133 3.68 8.08 12.90
C MET A 133 3.94 9.44 12.24
N PRO A 134 4.88 9.53 11.27
CA PRO A 134 5.06 10.72 10.45
C PRO A 134 3.77 11.16 9.76
N ASP A 135 3.58 12.47 9.55
CA ASP A 135 2.34 13.05 9.00
C ASP A 135 1.91 12.46 7.65
N ARG A 136 2.88 12.05 6.82
CA ARG A 136 2.61 11.37 5.54
C ARG A 136 1.96 9.98 5.67
N LEU A 137 1.83 9.45 6.89
CA LEU A 137 1.25 8.15 7.22
C LEU A 137 0.02 8.25 8.14
N VAL A 138 -0.61 9.44 8.21
CA VAL A 138 -1.77 9.69 9.10
C VAL A 138 -2.94 8.74 8.88
N ASP A 139 -3.09 8.20 7.67
CA ASP A 139 -4.17 7.26 7.32
C ASP A 139 -3.92 5.82 7.84
N PHE A 140 -2.73 5.52 8.37
CA PHE A 140 -2.41 4.20 8.91
C PHE A 140 -2.81 4.08 10.40
N PRO A 141 -3.25 2.90 10.85
CA PRO A 141 -3.72 2.72 12.21
C PRO A 141 -2.62 2.97 13.24
N LYS A 142 -2.82 3.96 14.11
CA LYS A 142 -1.93 4.23 15.25
C LYS A 142 -1.92 3.03 16.20
N ILE A 143 -0.73 2.58 16.59
CA ILE A 143 -0.59 1.52 17.59
C ILE A 143 -0.73 2.17 18.97
N ASN A 144 -1.91 2.02 19.56
CA ASN A 144 -2.25 2.45 20.91
C ASN A 144 -2.37 1.21 21.80
N GLN A 145 -1.58 1.16 22.88
CA GLN A 145 -1.66 0.09 23.86
C GLN A 145 -1.90 0.69 25.25
N PHE A 146 -2.82 0.08 25.98
CA PHE A 146 -3.13 0.43 27.35
C PHE A 146 -2.89 -0.80 28.22
N TRP A 147 -2.13 -0.64 29.29
CA TRP A 147 -1.83 -1.71 30.23
C TRP A 147 -2.38 -1.30 31.60
N SER A 148 -3.34 -2.10 32.08
CA SER A 148 -3.98 -1.86 33.36
C SER A 148 -3.37 -2.74 34.44
N GLN A 149 -3.47 -2.30 35.70
CA GLN A 149 -3.04 -3.06 36.86
C GLN A 149 -3.74 -4.43 36.98
N LYS A 150 -4.92 -4.58 36.37
CA LYS A 150 -5.75 -5.79 36.40
C LYS A 150 -5.29 -6.88 35.43
N GLU A 151 -4.36 -6.60 34.50
CA GLU A 151 -3.84 -7.61 33.55
C GLU A 151 -3.09 -8.77 34.23
N LYS A 152 -2.72 -8.67 35.51
CA LYS A 152 -2.13 -9.78 36.29
C LYS A 152 -3.09 -10.91 36.65
N GLY A 153 -4.40 -10.78 36.40
CA GLY A 153 -5.40 -11.78 36.76
C GLY A 153 -5.33 -13.13 36.01
N CYS A 154 -4.44 -13.31 35.03
CA CYS A 154 -4.31 -14.56 34.30
C CYS A 154 -2.83 -14.90 34.03
N ARG A 155 -2.35 -16.00 34.65
CA ARG A 155 -1.11 -16.76 34.37
C ARG A 155 0.14 -16.55 35.22
N PHE A 156 0.02 -16.03 36.43
CA PHE A 156 0.96 -16.41 37.49
C PHE A 156 0.18 -17.03 38.66
N ALA A 157 -0.39 -18.22 38.41
CA ALA A 157 -0.67 -19.13 39.50
C ALA A 157 0.66 -19.34 40.24
N CYS A 158 0.63 -19.01 41.52
CA CYS A 158 1.74 -18.99 42.46
C CYS A 158 2.69 -20.19 42.28
N PRO A 159 4.01 -20.02 42.49
CA PRO A 159 4.92 -21.14 42.64
C PRO A 159 4.55 -21.90 43.94
N GLY A 160 3.61 -22.84 43.83
CA GLY A 160 3.05 -23.53 44.99
C GLY A 160 1.95 -24.57 44.68
N GLN A 161 1.44 -24.66 43.45
CA GLN A 161 0.55 -25.77 43.05
C GLN A 161 1.15 -26.58 41.90
N ALA A 162 1.90 -27.60 42.30
CA ALA A 162 2.28 -28.72 41.43
C ALA A 162 1.01 -29.45 40.95
N SER A 163 0.50 -29.05 39.78
CA SER A 163 -0.50 -29.83 39.06
C SER A 163 0.17 -31.11 38.54
N LYS A 164 -0.22 -32.25 39.13
CA LYS A 164 0.27 -33.59 38.83
C LYS A 164 0.28 -33.83 37.32
N LYS A 165 1.48 -34.05 36.76
CA LYS A 165 1.73 -34.60 35.42
C LYS A 165 0.83 -35.82 35.16
N LYS A 166 -0.23 -35.68 34.35
CA LYS A 166 -0.78 -36.82 33.62
C LYS A 166 0.09 -37.05 32.39
N ARG A 167 1.00 -38.02 32.49
CA ARG A 167 1.70 -38.60 31.34
C ARG A 167 0.66 -39.25 30.44
N PHE A 168 0.39 -38.65 29.29
CA PHE A 168 -0.25 -39.37 28.19
C PHE A 168 0.82 -40.26 27.55
N PHE A 169 0.73 -41.56 27.82
CA PHE A 169 1.40 -42.59 27.02
C PHE A 169 0.67 -42.68 25.68
N PHE A 170 1.33 -42.30 24.59
CA PHE A 170 0.96 -42.79 23.27
C PHE A 170 1.58 -44.18 23.10
N ARG A 171 0.76 -45.24 23.06
CA ARG A 171 1.15 -46.54 22.51
C ARG A 171 0.85 -46.54 21.01
N ARG A 172 1.82 -47.05 20.23
CA ARG A 172 1.65 -47.45 18.83
C ARG A 172 0.66 -48.60 18.71
#